data_AF-A0A8X6I7J5-F1
#
_entry.id   AF-A0A8X6I7J5-F1
#
_cell.length_a   1.000
_cell.length_b   1.000
_cell.length_c   1.000
_cell.angle_alpha   90.00
_cell.angle_beta   90.00
_cell.angle_gamma   90.00
#
_symmetry.space_group_name_H-M   'P 1'
#
loop_
_entity.id
_entity.type
_entity.pdbx_description
1 polymer ?
#
loop_
_entity_poly.entity_id
_entity_poly.type
_entity_poly.pdbx_seq_one_letter_code
_entity_poly.pdbx_strand_id
1 'polypeptide(L)'
;MEVSKEKILYILQFFFDKGTNIIQVAKTVKGVYSPKTVTTDYVQFRFRRFRSGMPVVENVDKITEMIEVDRHFSSCSAIQELKIGH
;
A
#
# COMPACT_ATOMS: atom_id res chain seq x y z
N MET A 1 1.55 17.91 -11.93
CA MET A 1 0.58 17.09 -11.18
C MET A 1 1.36 16.26 -10.20
N GLU A 2 1.25 16.53 -8.91
CA GLU A 2 1.93 15.73 -7.89
C GLU A 2 1.25 14.36 -7.83
N VAL A 3 1.96 13.31 -8.21
CA VAL A 3 1.44 11.94 -8.13
C VAL A 3 1.54 11.52 -6.66
N SER A 4 0.48 11.81 -5.91
CA SER A 4 0.33 11.32 -4.54
C SER A 4 0.43 9.79 -4.54
N LYS A 5 1.35 9.24 -3.74
CA LYS A 5 1.61 7.79 -3.65
C LYS A 5 0.34 6.98 -3.39
N GLU A 6 -0.59 7.52 -2.62
CA GLU A 6 -1.90 6.93 -2.33
C GLU A 6 -2.72 6.62 -3.59
N LYS A 7 -2.78 7.55 -4.56
CA LYS A 7 -3.50 7.33 -5.83
C LYS A 7 -2.93 6.14 -6.60
N ILE A 8 -1.61 5.96 -6.58
CA ILE A 8 -0.97 4.77 -7.19
C ILE A 8 -1.45 3.51 -6.47
N LEU A 9 -1.52 3.52 -5.13
CA LEU A 9 -1.93 2.36 -4.35
C LEU A 9 -3.39 1.97 -4.63
N TYR A 10 -4.31 2.93 -4.71
CA TYR A 10 -5.70 2.67 -5.09
C TYR A 10 -5.82 2.06 -6.50
N ILE A 11 -5.03 2.54 -7.45
CA ILE A 11 -5.01 2.01 -8.81
C ILE A 11 -4.45 0.59 -8.84
N LEU A 12 -3.40 0.31 -8.06
CA LEU A 12 -2.87 -1.04 -7.92
C LEU A 12 -3.89 -1.98 -7.28
N GLN A 13 -4.65 -1.52 -6.29
CA GLN A 13 -5.73 -2.30 -5.69
C GLN A 13 -6.81 -2.65 -6.73
N PHE A 14 -7.25 -1.66 -7.51
CA PHE A 14 -8.21 -1.89 -8.59
C PHE A 14 -7.74 -2.95 -9.61
N PHE A 15 -6.47 -2.92 -10.00
CA PHE A 15 -5.90 -3.93 -10.90
C PHE A 15 -5.74 -5.31 -10.24
N PHE A 16 -5.49 -5.34 -8.93
CA PHE A 16 -5.44 -6.56 -8.14
C PHE A 16 -6.82 -7.21 -8.09
N ASP A 17 -7.87 -6.44 -7.80
CA ASP A 17 -9.26 -6.92 -7.74
C ASP A 17 -9.74 -7.43 -9.11
N LYS A 18 -9.27 -6.82 -10.20
CA LYS A 18 -9.49 -7.30 -11.57
C LYS A 18 -8.69 -8.55 -11.97
N GLY A 19 -7.73 -8.99 -11.15
CA GLY A 19 -6.86 -10.13 -11.46
C GLY A 19 -5.89 -9.87 -12.63
N THR A 20 -5.51 -8.61 -12.87
CA THR A 20 -4.63 -8.27 -14.00
C THR A 20 -3.18 -8.72 -13.75
N ASN A 21 -2.47 -9.13 -14.81
CA ASN A 21 -1.07 -9.55 -14.70
C ASN A 21 -0.15 -8.38 -14.29
N ILE A 22 0.78 -8.64 -13.37
CA ILE A 22 1.73 -7.66 -12.80
C ILE A 22 2.50 -6.89 -13.88
N ILE A 23 2.95 -7.55 -14.95
CA ILE A 23 3.73 -6.92 -16.03
C ILE A 23 2.86 -5.93 -16.81
N GLN A 24 1.59 -6.27 -17.06
CA GLN A 24 0.65 -5.38 -17.73
C GLN A 24 0.33 -4.18 -16.84
N VAL A 25 0.07 -4.41 -15.56
CA VAL A 25 -0.19 -3.32 -14.59
C VAL A 25 0.98 -2.34 -14.55
N ALA A 26 2.22 -2.85 -14.43
CA ALA A 26 3.41 -2.00 -14.42
C ALA A 26 3.56 -1.18 -15.72
N LYS A 27 3.29 -1.78 -16.88
CA LYS A 27 3.30 -1.06 -18.17
C LYS A 27 2.23 0.03 -18.23
N THR A 28 1.00 -0.30 -17.83
CA THR A 28 -0.13 0.65 -17.84
C THR A 28 0.11 1.81 -16.88
N VAL A 29 0.53 1.54 -15.64
CA VAL A 29 0.79 2.60 -14.65
C VAL A 29 1.97 3.51 -15.07
N LYS A 30 3.03 2.93 -15.65
CA LYS A 30 4.14 3.72 -16.23
C LYS A 30 3.67 4.63 -17.37
N GLY A 31 2.72 4.17 -18.19
CA GLY A 31 2.14 4.96 -19.28
C GLY A 31 1.30 6.14 -18.78
N VAL A 32 0.63 6.00 -17.64
CA VAL A 32 -0.25 7.05 -17.09
C VAL A 32 0.50 8.06 -16.21
N TYR A 33 1.40 7.60 -15.33
CA TYR A 33 1.97 8.44 -14.26
C TYR A 33 3.46 8.77 -14.41
N SER A 34 4.06 8.46 -15.56
CA SER A 34 5.50 8.54 -15.90
C SER A 34 6.31 7.25 -15.69
N PRO A 35 7.38 7.04 -16.49
CA PRO A 35 8.15 5.78 -16.48
C PRO A 35 8.88 5.47 -15.17
N LYS A 36 9.18 6.49 -14.36
CA LYS A 36 9.91 6.36 -13.07
C LYS A 36 9.00 6.02 -11.88
N THR A 37 7.68 5.93 -12.10
CA THR A 37 6.72 5.97 -11.01
C THR A 37 6.47 4.62 -10.35
N VAL A 38 6.46 3.53 -11.12
CA VAL A 38 6.21 2.17 -10.60
C VAL A 38 7.06 1.15 -11.35
N THR A 39 7.74 0.26 -10.63
CA THR A 39 8.46 -0.90 -11.18
C THR A 39 7.62 -2.17 -11.05
N THR A 40 7.95 -3.21 -11.83
CA THR A 40 7.29 -4.51 -11.74
C THR A 40 7.44 -5.11 -10.34
N ASP A 41 8.62 -4.98 -9.72
CA ASP A 41 8.90 -5.45 -8.36
C ASP A 41 8.02 -4.74 -7.33
N TYR A 42 7.78 -3.43 -7.52
CA TYR A 42 6.89 -2.66 -6.65
C TYR A 42 5.43 -3.16 -6.74
N VAL A 43 4.94 -3.46 -7.94
CA VAL A 43 3.60 -4.04 -8.13
C VAL A 43 3.50 -5.41 -7.47
N GLN A 44 4.51 -6.27 -7.64
CA GLN A 44 4.54 -7.60 -7.04
C GLN A 44 4.54 -7.53 -5.51
N PHE A 45 5.36 -6.65 -4.94
CA PHE A 45 5.41 -6.41 -3.50
C PHE A 45 4.04 -5.98 -2.95
N ARG A 46 3.36 -5.05 -3.62
CA ARG A 46 2.03 -4.59 -3.20
C ARG A 46 0.96 -5.69 -3.36
N PHE A 47 0.96 -6.44 -4.45
CA PHE A 47 0.03 -7.55 -4.65
C PHE A 47 0.19 -8.64 -3.59
N ARG A 48 1.42 -8.93 -3.16
CA ARG A 48 1.66 -9.83 -2.03
C ARG A 48 1.02 -9.32 -0.74
N ARG A 49 1.13 -8.02 -0.47
CA ARG A 49 0.50 -7.39 0.70
C ARG A 49 -1.03 -7.41 0.65
N PHE A 50 -1.63 -7.15 -0.52
CA PHE A 50 -3.09 -7.24 -0.69
C PHE A 50 -3.61 -8.65 -0.45
N ARG A 51 -2.88 -9.69 -0.87
CA ARG A 51 -3.21 -11.09 -0.54
C ARG A 51 -3.17 -11.39 0.96
N SER A 52 -2.35 -10.67 1.71
CA SER A 52 -2.27 -10.78 3.17
C SER A 52 -3.31 -9.92 3.91
N GLY A 53 -4.23 -9.25 3.19
CA GLY A 53 -5.26 -8.39 3.79
C GLY A 53 -4.74 -7.04 4.29
N MET A 54 -3.52 -6.65 3.90
CA MET A 54 -2.95 -5.36 4.29
C MET A 54 -3.62 -4.21 3.52
N PRO A 55 -4.12 -3.17 4.22
CA PRO A 55 -4.84 -2.07 3.58
C PRO A 55 -3.94 -1.18 2.71
N VAL A 56 -4.59 -0.47 1.78
CA VAL A 56 -3.98 0.47 0.82
C VAL A 56 -3.39 1.69 1.52
N VAL A 57 -4.03 2.15 2.60
CA VAL A 57 -3.51 3.19 3.48
C VAL A 57 -2.48 2.55 4.39
N GLU A 58 -1.22 3.00 4.31
CA GLU A 58 -0.22 2.60 5.28
C GLU A 58 -0.72 3.06 6.65
N ASN A 59 -0.71 2.18 7.65
CA ASN A 59 -1.25 2.43 8.99
C ASN A 59 -0.56 3.60 9.73
N VAL A 60 0.24 4.43 9.06
CA VAL A 60 0.89 5.62 9.61
C VAL A 60 -0.12 6.58 10.20
N ASP A 61 -1.28 6.81 9.55
CA ASP A 61 -2.33 7.66 10.12
C ASP A 61 -2.96 7.03 11.35
N LYS A 62 -3.21 5.71 11.34
CA LYS A 62 -3.70 4.97 12.51
C LYS A 62 -2.69 4.92 13.65
N ILE A 63 -1.40 4.78 13.34
CA ILE A 63 -0.30 4.80 14.32
C ILE A 63 -0.17 6.21 14.89
N THR A 64 -0.32 7.25 14.06
CA THR A 64 -0.30 8.65 14.50
C THR A 64 -1.48 8.92 15.41
N GLU A 65 -2.70 8.51 15.03
CA GLU A 65 -3.90 8.61 15.86
C GLU A 65 -3.72 7.84 17.19
N MET A 66 -3.14 6.63 17.16
CA MET A 66 -2.83 5.85 18.36
C MET A 66 -1.78 6.52 19.26
N ILE A 67 -0.74 7.15 18.69
CA ILE A 67 0.30 7.88 19.43
C ILE A 67 -0.26 9.20 20.00
N GLU A 68 -1.19 9.85 19.30
CA GLU A 68 -1.86 11.08 19.77
C GLU A 68 -2.82 10.80 20.93
N VAL A 69 -3.53 9.67 20.88
CA VAL A 69 -4.42 9.22 21.96
C VAL A 69 -3.64 8.66 23.16
N ASP A 70 -2.55 7.93 22.92
CA ASP A 70 -1.69 7.38 23.96
C ASP A 70 -0.20 7.50 23.60
N ARG A 71 0.48 8.46 24.24
CA ARG A 71 1.92 8.70 24.06
C ARG A 71 2.79 7.51 24.53
N HIS A 72 2.23 6.57 25.30
CA HIS A 72 2.92 5.35 25.74
C HIS A 72 2.60 4.13 24.86
N PHE A 73 1.90 4.31 23.75
CA PHE A 73 1.54 3.22 22.85
C PHE A 73 2.78 2.53 22.27
N SER A 74 3.00 1.28 22.69
CA SER A 74 4.14 0.48 22.28
C SER A 74 4.02 0.03 20.83
N SER A 75 5.16 -0.04 20.13
CA SER A 75 5.24 -0.62 18.78
C SER A 75 4.71 -2.05 18.71
N CYS A 76 4.83 -2.85 19.78
CA CYS A 76 4.24 -4.19 19.85
C CYS A 76 2.71 -4.15 19.89
N SER A 77 2.12 -3.20 20.62
CA SER A 77 0.66 -3.02 20.68
C SER A 77 0.12 -2.54 19.34
N ALA A 78 0.84 -1.66 18.64
CA ALA A 78 0.51 -1.23 17.29
C ALA A 78 0.49 -2.40 16.30
N ILE A 79 1.51 -3.27 16.34
CA ILE A 79 1.58 -4.44 15.45
C ILE A 79 0.41 -5.41 15.68
N GLN A 80 0.01 -5.60 16.94
CA GLN A 80 -1.12 -6.47 17.31
C GLN A 80 -2.48 -5.88 16.88
N GLU A 81 -2.73 -4.61 17.20
CA GLU A 81 -3.95 -3.88 16.80
C GLU A 81 -4.12 -3.84 15.28
N LEU A 82 -3.01 -3.57 14.58
CA LEU A 82 -3.01 -3.43 13.13
C LEU A 82 -2.88 -4.76 12.39
N LYS A 83 -2.79 -5.89 13.13
CA LYS A 83 -2.68 -7.26 12.59
C LYS A 83 -1.58 -7.42 11.54
N ILE A 84 -0.45 -6.73 11.74
CA ILE A 84 0.65 -6.67 10.75
C ILE A 84 1.62 -7.85 10.91
N GLY A 85 1.59 -8.54 12.06
CA GLY A 85 2.37 -9.74 12.34
C GLY A 85 1.50 -10.84 12.94
N HIS A 86 1.78 -12.09 12.57
CA HIS A 86 1.19 -13.29 13.14
C HIS A 86 2.04 -13.81 14.31
#